data_AF-A0A959H8N5-F1
#
_entry.id   AF-A0A959H8N5-F1
#
_cell.length_a   1.000
_cell.length_b   1.000
_cell.length_c   1.000
_cell.angle_alpha   90.00
_cell.angle_beta   90.00
_cell.angle_gamma   90.00
#
_symmetry.space_group_name_H-M   'P 1'
#
loop_
_entity.id
_entity.type
_entity.pdbx_description
1 polymer ?
#
loop_
_entity_poly.entity_id
_entity_poly.type
_entity_poly.pdbx_seq_one_letter_code
_entity_poly.pdbx_strand_id
1 'polypeptide(L)'
;MKSFPITILLLALLFLSSCNQQYRQLASEKKAKNVILLIGDGMGLAQASTAFYFQEEEPNFVRFPVIGLHRNPPIGAKITDSAAGATAFSTGYKSYNAAIGVDEDTTSRETILEMAARQGKSTGLIATSSITHATPASFYAHVTNRSLEEEIASQLPDSPVDFFAGGGLQFFAQREDGANYLDTLSSKGYVVNTQKLERPGNLSLEHKFGYLLAPEGMPKMQEGRGDFLPQA
;
A
#
# COMPACT_ATOMS: atom_id res chain seq x y z
N MET A 1 -40.56 20.49 -48.44
CA MET A 1 -40.06 19.98 -47.15
C MET A 1 -39.46 18.60 -47.40
N LYS A 2 -38.13 18.44 -47.31
CA LYS A 2 -37.47 17.15 -47.56
C LYS A 2 -37.67 16.24 -46.34
N SER A 3 -38.34 15.12 -46.56
CA SER A 3 -38.57 14.08 -45.54
C SER A 3 -37.24 13.51 -45.07
N PHE A 4 -36.89 13.75 -43.80
CA PHE A 4 -35.72 13.14 -43.17
C PHE A 4 -35.96 11.62 -43.07
N PRO A 5 -35.06 10.76 -43.58
CA PRO A 5 -35.29 9.32 -43.57
C PRO A 5 -35.23 8.76 -42.15
N ILE A 6 -36.39 8.33 -41.65
CA ILE A 6 -36.60 7.71 -40.32
C ILE A 6 -35.64 6.55 -40.07
N THR A 7 -35.16 5.90 -41.14
CA THR A 7 -34.16 4.82 -41.11
C THR A 7 -32.82 5.23 -40.52
N ILE A 8 -32.36 6.47 -40.74
CA ILE A 8 -31.09 6.97 -40.18
C ILE A 8 -31.20 7.19 -38.67
N LEU A 9 -32.38 7.65 -38.20
CA LEU A 9 -32.65 7.87 -36.78
C LEU A 9 -32.71 6.55 -36.01
N LEU A 10 -33.34 5.51 -36.58
CA LEU A 10 -33.41 4.17 -36.00
C LEU A 10 -32.03 3.48 -35.91
N LEU A 11 -31.18 3.63 -36.93
CA LEU A 11 -29.81 3.11 -36.91
C LEU A 11 -28.93 3.80 -35.85
N ALA A 12 -29.08 5.12 -35.66
CA ALA A 12 -28.36 5.87 -34.63
C ALA A 12 -28.77 5.45 -33.20
N LEU A 13 -30.07 5.17 -32.97
CA LEU A 13 -30.59 4.67 -31.69
C LEU A 13 -30.09 3.25 -31.34
N LEU A 14 -29.91 2.38 -32.35
CA LEU A 14 -29.34 1.03 -32.18
C LEU A 14 -27.84 1.09 -31.84
N PHE A 15 -27.08 2.01 -32.44
CA PHE A 15 -25.66 2.22 -32.13
C PHE A 15 -25.43 2.79 -30.72
N LEU A 16 -26.26 3.74 -30.27
CA LEU A 16 -26.18 4.32 -28.92
C LEU A 16 -26.52 3.31 -27.81
N SER A 17 -27.42 2.36 -28.09
CA SER A 17 -27.80 1.31 -27.13
C SER A 17 -26.72 0.25 -26.96
N SER A 18 -25.94 -0.03 -28.01
CA SER A 18 -24.89 -1.06 -28.02
C SER A 18 -23.62 -0.62 -27.29
N CYS A 19 -23.26 0.66 -27.36
CA CYS A 19 -22.10 1.20 -26.63
C CYS A 19 -22.28 1.15 -25.11
N ASN A 20 -23.50 1.35 -24.60
CA ASN A 20 -23.76 1.38 -23.15
C ASN A 20 -23.73 -0.01 -22.51
N GLN A 21 -24.02 -1.07 -23.29
CA GLN A 21 -24.07 -2.44 -22.79
C GLN A 21 -22.67 -3.00 -22.51
N GLN A 22 -21.65 -2.57 -23.25
CA GLN A 22 -20.28 -3.05 -23.09
C GLN A 22 -19.58 -2.46 -21.85
N TYR A 23 -19.88 -1.21 -21.47
CA TYR A 23 -19.35 -0.60 -20.25
C TYR A 23 -20.01 -1.14 -18.97
N ARG A 24 -21.31 -1.47 -19.01
CA ARG A 24 -22.00 -2.08 -17.86
C ARG A 24 -21.48 -3.47 -17.50
N GLN A 25 -20.91 -4.20 -18.46
CA GLN A 25 -20.44 -5.57 -18.24
C GLN A 25 -19.10 -5.63 -17.49
N LEU A 26 -18.34 -4.53 -17.43
CA LEU A 26 -17.08 -4.42 -16.66
C LEU A 26 -17.32 -4.14 -15.17
N ALA A 27 -18.48 -3.57 -14.82
CA ALA A 27 -18.86 -3.34 -13.43
C ALA A 27 -19.46 -4.61 -12.83
N SER A 28 -18.60 -5.57 -12.48
CA SER A 28 -18.99 -6.70 -11.64
C SER A 28 -19.49 -6.17 -10.29
N GLU A 29 -20.78 -6.34 -9.98
CA GLU A 29 -21.38 -6.06 -8.66
C GLU A 29 -20.82 -6.92 -7.52
N LYS A 30 -19.89 -7.85 -7.79
CA LYS A 30 -19.27 -8.68 -6.75
C LYS A 30 -18.39 -7.82 -5.85
N LYS A 31 -18.80 -7.69 -4.58
CA LYS A 31 -18.01 -7.08 -3.52
C LYS A 31 -16.66 -7.78 -3.37
N ALA A 32 -15.57 -7.00 -3.34
CA ALA A 32 -14.23 -7.54 -3.15
C ALA A 32 -14.11 -8.22 -1.76
N LYS A 33 -13.63 -9.47 -1.74
CA LYS A 33 -13.35 -10.20 -0.49
C LYS A 33 -12.02 -9.76 0.13
N ASN A 34 -11.02 -9.51 -0.72
CA ASN A 34 -9.65 -9.15 -0.38
C ASN A 34 -9.20 -7.98 -1.26
N VAL A 35 -8.29 -7.16 -0.76
CA VAL A 35 -7.65 -6.06 -1.51
C VAL A 35 -6.15 -6.21 -1.36
N ILE A 36 -5.42 -6.18 -2.47
CA ILE A 36 -3.94 -6.11 -2.50
C ILE A 36 -3.59 -4.80 -3.17
N LEU A 37 -2.91 -3.91 -2.45
CA LEU A 37 -2.44 -2.63 -2.95
C LEU A 37 -0.92 -2.71 -3.15
N LEU A 38 -0.47 -2.54 -4.39
CA LEU A 38 0.95 -2.51 -4.75
C LEU A 38 1.37 -1.06 -5.00
N ILE A 39 2.32 -0.57 -4.20
CA ILE A 39 2.85 0.80 -4.32
C ILE A 39 4.30 0.72 -4.81
N GLY A 40 4.53 1.16 -6.05
CA GLY A 40 5.87 1.46 -6.53
C GLY A 40 6.25 2.88 -6.15
N ASP A 41 7.02 3.06 -5.07
CA ASP A 41 7.47 4.39 -4.64
C ASP A 41 8.32 5.05 -5.75
N GLY A 42 7.96 6.26 -6.15
CA GLY A 42 8.57 6.96 -7.30
C GLY A 42 8.25 6.37 -8.69
N MET A 43 7.35 5.39 -8.81
CA MET A 43 7.04 4.72 -10.08
C MET A 43 6.01 5.51 -10.91
N GLY A 44 6.44 6.61 -11.51
CA GLY A 44 5.65 7.35 -12.50
C GLY A 44 5.47 6.59 -13.82
N LEU A 45 4.74 7.18 -14.77
CA LEU A 45 4.52 6.58 -16.10
C LEU A 45 5.83 6.29 -16.84
N ALA A 46 6.83 7.17 -16.70
CA ALA A 46 8.15 6.95 -17.29
C ALA A 46 8.82 5.70 -16.71
N GLN A 47 8.85 5.55 -15.39
CA GLN A 47 9.39 4.36 -14.72
C GLN A 47 8.61 3.10 -15.09
N ALA A 48 7.28 3.14 -15.07
CA ALA A 48 6.44 2.00 -15.44
C ALA A 48 6.68 1.55 -16.90
N SER A 49 6.87 2.51 -17.82
CA SER A 49 7.14 2.20 -19.23
C SER A 49 8.43 1.41 -19.42
N THR A 50 9.43 1.56 -18.55
CA THR A 50 10.72 0.84 -18.69
C THR A 50 10.54 -0.68 -18.66
N ALA A 51 9.54 -1.18 -17.93
CA ALA A 51 9.24 -2.61 -17.88
C ALA A 51 8.89 -3.17 -19.27
N PHE A 52 8.28 -2.38 -20.15
CA PHE A 52 7.88 -2.80 -21.49
C PHE A 52 9.01 -2.77 -22.52
N TYR A 53 10.08 -1.99 -22.26
CA TYR A 53 11.16 -1.78 -23.23
C TYR A 53 12.45 -2.51 -22.87
N PHE A 54 12.67 -2.81 -21.59
CA PHE A 54 13.94 -3.36 -21.10
C PHE A 54 13.84 -4.75 -20.48
N GLN A 55 12.64 -5.32 -20.38
CA GLN A 55 12.44 -6.71 -19.95
C GLN A 55 12.17 -7.61 -21.15
N GLU A 56 12.62 -8.87 -21.09
CA GLU A 56 12.35 -9.87 -22.13
C GLU A 56 10.92 -10.43 -22.01
N GLU A 57 10.40 -10.55 -20.79
CA GLU A 57 9.05 -11.02 -20.51
C GLU A 57 8.03 -9.88 -20.49
N GLU A 58 6.78 -10.22 -20.84
CA GLU A 58 5.68 -9.26 -20.82
C GLU A 58 5.36 -8.82 -19.36
N PRO A 59 5.38 -7.50 -19.05
CA PRO A 59 5.14 -7.04 -17.69
C PRO A 59 3.73 -7.37 -17.20
N ASN A 60 3.61 -7.75 -15.92
CA ASN A 60 2.31 -8.01 -15.29
C ASN A 60 1.31 -6.84 -15.35
N PHE A 61 1.76 -5.61 -15.67
CA PHE A 61 0.89 -4.46 -15.91
C PHE A 61 -0.14 -4.71 -17.01
N VAL A 62 0.14 -5.54 -18.03
CA VAL A 62 -0.81 -5.85 -19.12
C VAL A 62 -2.07 -6.57 -18.65
N ARG A 63 -2.01 -7.17 -17.46
CA ARG A 63 -3.13 -7.93 -16.87
C ARG A 63 -4.19 -7.03 -16.24
N PHE A 64 -3.91 -5.73 -16.06
CA PHE A 64 -4.87 -4.79 -15.50
C PHE A 64 -5.79 -4.23 -16.60
N PRO A 65 -7.10 -4.54 -16.59
CA PRO A 65 -8.02 -4.13 -17.65
C PRO A 65 -8.45 -2.65 -17.55
N VAL A 66 -8.12 -1.98 -16.44
CA VAL A 66 -8.51 -0.60 -16.16
C VAL A 66 -7.28 0.18 -15.69
N ILE A 67 -7.05 1.33 -16.31
CA ILE A 67 -5.97 2.27 -15.98
C ILE A 67 -6.61 3.63 -15.67
N GLY A 68 -6.17 4.24 -14.56
CA GLY A 68 -6.56 5.58 -14.17
C GLY A 68 -5.33 6.43 -13.88
N LEU A 69 -5.48 7.75 -14.05
CA LEU A 69 -4.47 8.73 -13.64
C LEU A 69 -4.96 9.43 -12.37
N HIS A 70 -4.11 9.43 -11.35
CA HIS A 70 -4.41 10.03 -10.05
C HIS A 70 -3.42 11.14 -9.73
N ARG A 71 -3.93 12.26 -9.20
CA ARG A 71 -3.10 13.37 -8.71
C ARG A 71 -3.25 13.48 -7.21
N ASN A 72 -2.13 13.41 -6.50
CA ASN A 72 -2.09 13.42 -5.05
C ASN A 72 -1.15 14.50 -4.47
N PRO A 73 -1.41 15.80 -4.72
CA PRO A 73 -0.59 16.84 -4.11
C PRO A 73 -0.89 16.93 -2.59
N PRO A 74 0.13 17.27 -1.78
CA PRO A 74 -0.05 17.52 -0.35
C PRO A 74 -0.75 18.86 -0.13
N ILE A 75 -1.13 19.14 1.11
CA ILE A 75 -1.55 20.46 1.54
C ILE A 75 -0.32 21.38 1.61
N GLY A 76 -0.47 22.63 1.14
CA GLY A 76 0.59 23.65 1.20
C GLY A 76 1.72 23.49 0.16
N ALA A 77 1.76 22.43 -0.65
CA ALA A 77 2.79 22.24 -1.67
C ALA A 77 2.26 21.57 -2.96
N LYS A 78 3.07 21.63 -4.03
CA LYS A 78 2.73 21.04 -5.35
C LYS A 78 3.25 19.62 -5.54
N ILE A 79 4.32 19.27 -4.84
CA ILE A 79 5.04 17.99 -4.97
C ILE A 79 4.91 17.27 -3.63
N THR A 80 4.32 16.08 -3.67
CA THR A 80 4.14 15.23 -2.50
C THR A 80 5.43 14.50 -2.17
N ASP A 81 5.67 14.26 -0.90
CA ASP A 81 6.57 13.22 -0.44
C ASP A 81 5.81 11.89 -0.25
N SER A 82 6.52 10.81 0.07
CA SER A 82 5.92 9.50 0.34
C SER A 82 4.94 9.51 1.52
N ALA A 83 5.16 10.34 2.54
CA ALA A 83 4.35 10.39 3.76
C ALA A 83 2.95 10.96 3.50
N ALA A 84 2.86 12.17 2.94
CA ALA A 84 1.58 12.74 2.56
C ALA A 84 0.86 11.88 1.49
N GLY A 85 1.66 11.32 0.57
CA GLY A 85 1.15 10.46 -0.50
C GLY A 85 0.48 9.20 0.03
N ALA A 86 1.16 8.47 0.91
CA ALA A 86 0.66 7.25 1.52
C ALA A 86 -0.45 7.52 2.55
N THR A 87 -0.40 8.64 3.29
CA THR A 87 -1.49 9.07 4.18
C THR A 87 -2.78 9.29 3.39
N ALA A 88 -2.72 9.90 2.20
CA ALA A 88 -3.91 10.04 1.37
C ALA A 88 -4.42 8.69 0.81
N PHE A 89 -3.53 7.74 0.53
CA PHE A 89 -3.93 6.39 0.12
C PHE A 89 -4.55 5.58 1.26
N SER A 90 -4.03 5.72 2.47
CA SER A 90 -4.46 4.93 3.62
C SER A 90 -5.71 5.49 4.28
N THR A 91 -5.86 6.83 4.36
CA THR A 91 -6.95 7.49 5.11
C THR A 91 -8.04 8.05 4.19
N GLY A 92 -7.72 8.32 2.92
CA GLY A 92 -8.59 9.07 2.00
C GLY A 92 -8.55 10.59 2.18
N TYR A 93 -7.73 11.12 3.10
CA TYR A 93 -7.58 12.55 3.36
C TYR A 93 -6.19 13.04 2.97
N LYS A 94 -6.12 14.24 2.40
CA LYS A 94 -4.83 14.89 2.13
C LYS A 94 -4.23 15.41 3.44
N SER A 95 -2.90 15.45 3.49
CA SER A 95 -2.15 16.03 4.59
C SER A 95 -0.93 16.81 4.06
N TYR A 96 -0.11 17.37 4.95
CA TYR A 96 1.13 18.06 4.62
C TYR A 96 2.30 17.06 4.46
N ASN A 97 3.36 17.47 3.75
CA ASN A 97 4.55 16.62 3.58
C ASN A 97 5.17 16.22 4.92
N ALA A 98 5.68 14.99 5.01
CA ALA A 98 6.16 14.35 6.23
C ALA A 98 5.08 13.84 7.20
N ALA A 99 3.80 14.19 7.05
CA ALA A 99 2.73 13.68 7.92
C ALA A 99 2.47 12.17 7.67
N ILE A 100 2.32 11.40 8.74
CA ILE A 100 2.01 9.97 8.71
C ILE A 100 0.67 9.77 9.41
N GLY A 101 -0.40 9.43 8.67
CA GLY A 101 -1.69 9.06 9.25
C GLY A 101 -2.42 10.20 10.00
N VAL A 102 -1.99 11.45 9.85
CA VAL A 102 -2.58 12.62 10.52
C VAL A 102 -3.06 13.67 9.50
N ASP A 103 -4.04 14.47 9.89
CA ASP A 103 -4.53 15.61 9.11
C ASP A 103 -3.62 16.85 9.24
N GLU A 104 -3.97 17.95 8.57
CA GLU A 104 -3.27 19.25 8.64
C GLU A 104 -3.15 19.79 10.07
N ASP A 105 -4.17 19.56 10.90
CA ASP A 105 -4.19 19.93 12.31
C ASP A 105 -3.52 18.90 13.23
N THR A 106 -2.82 17.92 12.65
CA THR A 106 -2.13 16.80 13.31
C THR A 106 -3.04 15.76 13.98
N THR A 107 -4.36 15.87 13.82
CA THR A 107 -5.29 14.87 14.36
C THR A 107 -5.16 13.55 13.60
N SER A 108 -5.10 12.43 14.32
CA SER A 108 -5.08 11.08 13.72
C SER A 108 -6.31 10.82 12.84
N ARG A 109 -6.08 10.19 11.69
CA ARG A 109 -7.13 9.78 10.74
C ARG A 109 -7.16 8.27 10.60
N GLU A 110 -8.35 7.68 10.73
CA GLU A 110 -8.54 6.22 10.61
C GLU A 110 -7.98 5.72 9.27
N THR A 111 -7.10 4.72 9.30
CA THR A 111 -6.51 4.12 8.10
C THR A 111 -7.39 2.98 7.59
N ILE A 112 -7.21 2.62 6.33
CA ILE A 112 -7.89 1.49 5.70
C ILE A 112 -7.59 0.15 6.39
N LEU A 113 -6.42 0.00 7.03
CA LEU A 113 -6.11 -1.20 7.81
C LEU A 113 -6.89 -1.23 9.12
N GLU A 114 -7.02 -0.11 9.81
CA GLU A 114 -7.86 -0.01 11.01
C GLU A 114 -9.33 -0.28 10.67
N MET A 115 -9.83 0.30 9.57
CA MET A 115 -11.17 0.03 9.05
C MET A 115 -11.38 -1.46 8.71
N ALA A 116 -10.35 -2.12 8.14
CA ALA A 116 -10.39 -3.53 7.77
C ALA A 116 -10.39 -4.44 9.01
N ALA A 117 -9.52 -4.17 9.98
CA ALA A 117 -9.44 -4.92 11.23
C ALA A 117 -10.73 -4.78 12.06
N ARG A 118 -11.34 -3.58 12.10
CA ARG A 118 -12.66 -3.36 12.72
C ARG A 118 -13.78 -4.18 12.06
N GLN A 119 -13.60 -4.60 10.81
CA GLN A 119 -14.50 -5.51 10.09
C GLN A 119 -14.08 -6.99 10.19
N GLY A 120 -13.15 -7.32 11.08
CA GLY A 120 -12.63 -8.68 11.27
C GLY A 120 -11.84 -9.22 10.08
N LYS A 121 -11.22 -8.33 9.29
CA LYS A 121 -10.34 -8.71 8.18
C LYS A 121 -8.90 -8.76 8.65
N SER A 122 -8.17 -9.76 8.17
CA SER A 122 -6.71 -9.79 8.34
C SER A 122 -6.05 -8.65 7.57
N THR A 123 -4.98 -8.10 8.13
CA THR A 123 -4.22 -7.02 7.51
C THR A 123 -2.74 -7.35 7.41
N GLY A 124 -2.04 -6.74 6.45
CA GLY A 124 -0.61 -6.96 6.33
C GLY A 124 0.13 -5.89 5.53
N LEU A 125 1.43 -5.81 5.78
CA LEU A 125 2.35 -4.83 5.19
C LEU A 125 3.62 -5.52 4.70
N ILE A 126 3.97 -5.30 3.43
CA ILE A 126 5.22 -5.81 2.86
C ILE A 126 5.97 -4.62 2.27
N ALA A 127 7.22 -4.45 2.67
CA ALA A 127 8.05 -3.36 2.20
C ALA A 127 9.48 -3.83 1.94
N THR A 128 10.08 -3.32 0.86
CA THR A 128 11.53 -3.46 0.65
C THR A 128 12.32 -2.38 1.40
N SER A 129 11.65 -1.35 1.92
CA SER A 129 12.21 -0.38 2.84
C SER A 129 12.19 -0.92 4.28
N SER A 130 12.58 -0.07 5.24
CA SER A 130 12.15 -0.27 6.63
C SER A 130 10.62 -0.33 6.69
N ILE A 131 10.06 -1.14 7.59
CA ILE A 131 8.61 -1.12 7.88
C ILE A 131 8.16 0.20 8.52
N THR A 132 9.08 0.95 9.13
CA THR A 132 8.86 2.28 9.70
C THR A 132 8.98 3.41 8.68
N HIS A 133 9.40 3.09 7.44
CA HIS A 133 9.47 4.10 6.39
C HIS A 133 8.06 4.64 6.06
N ALA A 134 7.99 5.87 5.55
CA ALA A 134 6.74 6.60 5.39
C ALA A 134 5.60 5.83 4.70
N THR A 135 5.91 5.09 3.62
CA THR A 135 4.91 4.37 2.83
C THR A 135 4.20 3.28 3.63
N PRO A 136 4.88 2.27 4.21
CA PRO A 136 4.22 1.31 5.10
C PRO A 136 3.69 1.96 6.40
N ALA A 137 4.44 2.88 7.00
CA ALA A 137 4.05 3.54 8.25
C ALA A 137 2.68 4.24 8.18
N SER A 138 2.38 4.90 7.06
CA SER A 138 1.12 5.63 6.88
C SER A 138 -0.13 4.74 6.92
N PHE A 139 0.01 3.42 6.87
CA PHE A 139 -1.10 2.48 6.97
C PHE A 139 -1.36 2.01 8.41
N TYR A 140 -0.47 2.26 9.37
CA TYR A 140 -0.61 1.73 10.73
C TYR A 140 -0.25 2.72 11.85
N ALA A 141 0.49 3.78 11.57
CA ALA A 141 0.97 4.75 12.55
C ALA A 141 0.37 6.13 12.32
N HIS A 142 0.40 6.94 13.38
CA HIS A 142 -0.03 8.33 13.39
C HIS A 142 1.06 9.18 14.05
N VAL A 143 1.85 9.90 13.25
CA VAL A 143 2.88 10.82 13.75
C VAL A 143 2.94 12.08 12.88
N THR A 144 3.37 13.18 13.50
CA THR A 144 3.46 14.49 12.82
C THR A 144 4.59 14.58 11.82
N ASN A 145 5.59 13.68 11.91
CA ASN A 145 6.76 13.69 11.06
C ASN A 145 7.30 12.26 10.82
N ARG A 146 7.48 11.91 9.55
CA ARG A 146 8.03 10.62 9.08
C ARG A 146 9.42 10.27 9.62
N SER A 147 10.19 11.25 10.07
CA SER A 147 11.52 11.03 10.66
C SER A 147 11.46 10.45 12.07
N LEU A 148 10.29 10.42 12.71
CA LEU A 148 10.08 9.82 14.03
C LEU A 148 9.96 8.28 13.91
N GLU A 149 10.93 7.63 13.25
CA GLU A 149 10.86 6.19 12.94
C GLU A 149 10.84 5.31 14.19
N GLU A 150 11.47 5.75 15.28
CA GLU A 150 11.37 5.10 16.58
C GLU A 150 9.97 5.22 17.20
N GLU A 151 9.30 6.35 17.06
CA GLU A 151 7.90 6.51 17.50
C GLU A 151 6.95 5.70 16.61
N ILE A 152 7.22 5.66 15.31
CA ILE A 152 6.49 4.81 14.36
C ILE A 152 6.67 3.33 14.70
N ALA A 153 7.86 2.90 15.09
CA ALA A 153 8.12 1.52 15.51
C ALA A 153 7.34 1.17 16.78
N SER A 154 7.25 2.09 17.74
CA SER A 154 6.57 1.85 19.02
C SER A 154 5.07 1.67 18.89
N GLN A 155 4.46 2.18 17.81
CA GLN A 155 3.03 2.01 17.52
C GLN A 155 2.68 0.67 16.86
N LEU A 156 3.64 -0.01 16.22
CA LEU A 156 3.38 -1.26 15.47
C LEU A 156 2.75 -2.38 16.33
N PRO A 157 3.21 -2.66 17.57
CA PRO A 157 2.66 -3.76 18.38
C PRO A 157 1.18 -3.61 18.73
N ASP A 158 0.69 -2.38 18.83
CA ASP A 158 -0.71 -2.06 19.15
C ASP A 158 -1.54 -1.75 17.90
N SER A 159 -0.92 -1.75 16.72
CA SER A 159 -1.58 -1.50 15.45
C SER A 159 -2.45 -2.69 15.00
N PRO A 160 -3.36 -2.49 14.02
CA PRO A 160 -4.18 -3.57 13.48
C PRO A 160 -3.41 -4.61 12.63
N VAL A 161 -2.09 -4.46 12.44
CA VAL A 161 -1.29 -5.26 11.49
C VAL A 161 -1.15 -6.71 11.97
N ASP A 162 -1.56 -7.71 11.17
CA ASP A 162 -1.38 -9.12 11.54
C ASP A 162 -0.10 -9.73 10.96
N PHE A 163 0.33 -9.20 9.81
CA PHE A 163 1.53 -9.65 9.12
C PHE A 163 2.38 -8.47 8.68
N PHE A 164 3.68 -8.48 8.97
CA PHE A 164 4.58 -7.54 8.34
C PHE A 164 5.90 -8.18 7.93
N ALA A 165 6.45 -7.72 6.81
CA ALA A 165 7.78 -8.11 6.34
C ALA A 165 8.52 -6.93 5.70
N GLY A 166 9.75 -6.70 6.14
CA GLY A 166 10.64 -5.69 5.58
C GLY A 166 11.94 -5.59 6.35
N GLY A 167 12.63 -4.47 6.24
CA GLY A 167 13.72 -4.13 7.14
C GLY A 167 13.25 -3.30 8.34
N GLY A 168 14.18 -2.62 8.99
CA GLY A 168 13.93 -1.66 10.06
C GLY A 168 14.32 -2.15 11.44
N LEU A 169 15.07 -3.26 11.55
CA LEU A 169 15.43 -3.88 12.81
C LEU A 169 16.04 -2.88 13.82
N GLN A 170 16.78 -1.88 13.34
CA GLN A 170 17.42 -0.90 14.22
C GLN A 170 16.40 -0.10 15.04
N PHE A 171 15.24 0.24 14.46
CA PHE A 171 14.20 1.04 15.12
C PHE A 171 13.41 0.26 16.18
N PHE A 172 13.54 -1.08 16.18
CA PHE A 172 12.89 -1.96 17.17
C PHE A 172 13.85 -2.44 18.24
N ALA A 173 15.12 -2.69 17.92
CA ALA A 173 16.06 -3.39 18.81
C ALA A 173 17.40 -2.66 19.04
N GLN A 174 17.71 -1.61 18.28
CA GLN A 174 18.97 -0.84 18.39
C GLN A 174 18.67 0.65 18.58
N ARG A 175 17.67 0.93 19.44
CA ARG A 175 17.13 2.26 19.66
C ARG A 175 18.02 3.11 20.54
N GLU A 176 17.94 4.42 20.35
CA GLU A 176 18.66 5.40 21.16
C GLU A 176 18.24 5.36 22.64
N ASP A 177 16.95 5.09 22.89
CA ASP A 177 16.37 4.98 24.24
C ASP A 177 16.66 3.64 24.94
N GLY A 178 17.29 2.69 24.25
CA GLY A 178 17.59 1.35 24.76
C GLY A 178 16.38 0.42 24.88
N ALA A 179 15.19 0.83 24.45
CA ALA A 179 14.02 -0.03 24.43
C ALA A 179 14.16 -1.16 23.40
N ASN A 180 13.52 -2.30 23.66
CA ASN A 180 13.45 -3.41 22.73
C ASN A 180 11.98 -3.80 22.47
N TYR A 181 11.50 -3.47 21.27
CA TYR A 181 10.12 -3.74 20.86
C TYR A 181 9.92 -5.15 20.30
N LEU A 182 10.97 -5.97 20.14
CA LEU A 182 10.81 -7.38 19.75
C LEU A 182 10.08 -8.19 20.83
N ASP A 183 10.39 -7.93 22.10
CA ASP A 183 9.70 -8.56 23.24
C ASP A 183 8.27 -8.05 23.35
N THR A 184 8.06 -6.76 23.08
CA THR A 184 6.72 -6.16 23.05
C THR A 184 5.86 -6.79 21.96
N LEU A 185 6.39 -6.95 20.74
CA LEU A 185 5.73 -7.68 19.65
C LEU A 185 5.39 -9.11 20.07
N SER A 186 6.33 -9.82 20.69
CA SER A 186 6.09 -11.18 21.18
C SER A 186 4.95 -11.25 22.21
N SER A 187 4.90 -10.28 23.15
CA SER A 187 3.81 -10.16 24.13
C SER A 187 2.45 -9.87 23.51
N LYS A 188 2.42 -9.29 22.30
CA LYS A 188 1.23 -8.99 21.49
C LYS A 188 0.86 -10.12 20.52
N GLY A 189 1.52 -11.28 20.63
CA GLY A 189 1.21 -12.47 19.85
C GLY A 189 1.92 -12.57 18.50
N TYR A 190 2.94 -11.74 18.24
CA TYR A 190 3.76 -11.90 17.03
C TYR A 190 4.81 -12.98 17.21
N VAL A 191 4.94 -13.83 16.21
CA VAL A 191 6.15 -14.61 15.97
C VAL A 191 7.08 -13.78 15.10
N VAL A 192 8.17 -13.27 15.68
CA VAL A 192 9.11 -12.38 14.98
C VAL A 192 10.37 -13.14 14.55
N ASN A 193 10.76 -13.01 13.28
CA ASN A 193 12.00 -13.56 12.74
C ASN A 193 12.85 -12.44 12.12
N THR A 194 14.14 -12.37 12.49
CA THR A 194 15.06 -11.33 12.02
C THR A 194 16.13 -11.83 11.07
N GLN A 195 16.16 -13.14 10.78
CA GLN A 195 17.22 -13.75 9.96
C GLN A 195 16.75 -14.09 8.55
N LYS A 196 15.54 -14.62 8.42
CA LYS A 196 15.01 -15.03 7.12
C LYS A 196 13.49 -14.98 7.09
N LEU A 197 12.98 -14.77 5.89
CA LEU A 197 11.59 -14.99 5.59
C LEU A 197 11.33 -16.50 5.57
N GLU A 198 10.33 -16.93 6.31
CA GLU A 198 9.81 -18.29 6.27
C GLU A 198 8.33 -18.20 6.03
N ARG A 199 7.76 -19.09 5.22
CA ARG A 199 6.30 -19.14 5.10
C ARG A 199 5.73 -19.43 6.48
N PRO A 200 4.97 -18.50 7.09
CA PRO A 200 4.20 -18.85 8.26
C PRO A 200 3.28 -20.01 7.87
N GLY A 201 3.02 -20.93 8.80
CA GLY A 201 2.17 -22.10 8.54
C GLY A 201 0.73 -21.67 8.20
N ASN A 202 -0.23 -21.96 9.07
CA ASN A 202 -1.56 -21.37 8.92
C ASN A 202 -1.55 -19.96 9.50
N LEU A 203 -1.57 -18.94 8.63
CA LEU A 203 -1.91 -17.56 9.04
C LEU A 203 -3.31 -17.57 9.67
N SER A 204 -3.40 -17.23 10.95
CA SER A 204 -4.67 -17.05 11.65
C SER A 204 -4.67 -15.71 12.37
N LEU A 205 -5.85 -15.14 12.62
CA LEU A 205 -5.99 -13.91 13.41
C LEU A 205 -5.45 -14.06 14.85
N GLU A 206 -5.22 -15.30 15.30
CA GLU A 206 -4.64 -15.59 16.62
C GLU A 206 -3.11 -15.64 16.61
N HIS A 207 -2.48 -15.75 15.44
CA HIS A 207 -1.03 -15.82 15.29
C HIS A 207 -0.54 -14.79 14.29
N LYS A 208 0.04 -13.71 14.82
CA LYS A 208 0.63 -12.64 14.02
C LYS A 208 2.06 -12.99 13.66
N PHE A 209 2.56 -12.47 12.54
CA PHE A 209 3.92 -12.75 12.07
C PHE A 209 4.64 -11.47 11.67
N GLY A 210 5.91 -11.37 12.05
CA GLY A 210 6.75 -10.21 11.80
C GLY A 210 8.13 -10.60 11.29
N TYR A 211 8.58 -9.96 10.21
CA TYR A 211 9.90 -10.20 9.64
C TYR A 211 10.67 -8.87 9.51
N LEU A 212 11.76 -8.74 10.26
CA LEU A 212 12.68 -7.58 10.26
C LEU A 212 14.06 -8.05 9.78
N LEU A 213 14.24 -8.08 8.47
CA LEU A 213 15.31 -8.85 7.81
C LEU A 213 16.55 -8.00 7.43
N ALA A 214 16.55 -6.72 7.79
CA ALA A 214 17.67 -5.80 7.60
C ALA A 214 17.63 -4.69 8.67
N PRO A 215 18.78 -4.08 9.04
CA PRO A 215 18.83 -2.94 9.96
C PRO A 215 17.95 -1.77 9.51
N GLU A 216 18.02 -1.42 8.23
CA GLU A 216 17.29 -0.32 7.60
C GLU A 216 16.34 -0.82 6.51
N GLY A 217 16.56 -0.47 5.24
CA GLY A 217 15.88 -1.11 4.12
C GLY A 217 16.46 -2.48 3.77
N MET A 218 15.67 -3.31 3.10
CA MET A 218 16.20 -4.49 2.42
C MET A 218 17.25 -4.05 1.37
N PRO A 219 18.27 -4.89 1.08
CA PRO A 219 19.22 -4.62 0.01
C PRO A 219 18.51 -4.30 -1.31
N LYS A 220 19.17 -3.57 -2.21
CA LYS A 220 18.61 -3.39 -3.56
C LYS A 220 18.60 -4.71 -4.33
N MET A 221 17.81 -4.78 -5.40
CA MET A 221 17.80 -5.95 -6.28
C MET A 221 19.21 -6.27 -6.82
N GLN A 222 19.96 -5.24 -7.22
CA GLN A 222 21.34 -5.37 -7.71
C GLN A 222 22.35 -5.77 -6.62
N GLU A 223 21.98 -5.60 -5.35
CA GLU A 223 22.80 -5.93 -4.18
C GLU A 223 22.42 -7.31 -3.59
N GLY A 224 21.62 -8.11 -4.31
CA GLY A 224 21.33 -9.49 -3.93
C GLY A 224 20.12 -9.67 -3.01
N ARG A 225 19.14 -8.76 -3.03
CA ARG A 225 17.87 -8.92 -2.27
C ARG A 225 17.17 -10.25 -2.51
N GLY A 226 17.31 -10.81 -3.71
CA GLY A 226 16.63 -12.03 -4.13
C GLY A 226 15.11 -11.88 -4.21
N ASP A 227 14.40 -12.99 -4.05
CA ASP A 227 12.96 -13.12 -4.26
C ASP A 227 12.12 -12.76 -3.02
N PHE A 228 12.58 -11.82 -2.20
CA PHE A 228 11.85 -11.37 -1.01
C PHE A 228 10.37 -11.03 -1.29
N LEU A 229 10.08 -10.26 -2.35
CA LEU A 229 8.71 -9.85 -2.68
C LEU A 229 7.83 -11.00 -3.18
N PRO A 230 8.27 -11.90 -4.10
CA PRO A 230 7.49 -13.08 -4.47
C PRO A 230 7.28 -14.09 -3.34
N GLN A 231 8.15 -14.11 -2.32
CA GLN A 231 8.07 -15.08 -1.21
C GLN A 231 7.25 -14.61 -0.02
N ALA A 232 7.12 -13.28 0.17
CA ALA A 232 6.35 -12.65 1.25
C ALA A 232 4.85 -12.62 0.94
#